data_AF-A0A9P8CS15-F1
#
_entry.id   AF-A0A9P8CS15-F1
#
_cell.length_a   1.000
_cell.length_b   1.000
_cell.length_c   1.000
_cell.angle_alpha   90.00
_cell.angle_beta   90.00
_cell.angle_gamma   90.00
#
_symmetry.space_group_name_H-M   'P 1'
#
loop_
_entity.id
_entity.type
_entity.pdbx_description
1 polymer ?
#
loop_
_entity_poly.entity_id
_entity_poly.type
_entity_poly.pdbx_seq_one_letter_code
_entity_poly.pdbx_strand_id
1 'polypeptide(L)'
;MAPLPALTNDASVANKRNFRYSHYIGDPLFPSMLYYRQTELEPYGPKLTYEDAASHIFFDSTCRQVTTDKGFRMARANVGVREGRWYWECKVKQGIRKAKDGDSKSQTSNHVRMGWARREASLEAPVGYDAYSYGIRDVTGEKVWMSRPKDFFPPGETIHEGDVIGLEIQLPSERLHRRVMAGTYNPAVDPHEELQPKRTASAANIVRERPAIRHKANNYFENIDYSSTKELEDLMNPSPLGPSGAMEAPNPLHASPSLRTLPKSSIRLYKNGKLMGTAFEDLLGFLPPASKQQQGARDGLDDGSLGYYPAVSVFRGGAAEVNFGPDFWYPPPGYKSTNGNMEMVSNGETGGVARPLSERFEEQIAEDVVWDIVDEVDFWMQDGQGPPGSGGMASGSAKAGLTHGRGIAQDD
;
A
#
# COMPACT_ATOMS: atom_id res chain seq x y z
N MET A 1 23.22 -10.90 23.46
CA MET A 1 22.60 -10.70 22.13
C MET A 1 22.34 -12.08 21.57
N ALA A 2 21.08 -12.50 21.48
CA ALA A 2 20.76 -13.67 20.66
C ALA A 2 21.08 -13.30 19.20
N PRO A 3 21.72 -14.18 18.41
CA PRO A 3 21.91 -13.93 16.99
C PRO A 3 20.54 -13.73 16.34
N LEU A 4 20.39 -12.67 15.54
CA LEU A 4 19.21 -12.52 14.68
C LEU A 4 19.10 -13.78 13.82
N PRO A 5 17.89 -14.30 13.56
CA PRO A 5 17.71 -15.41 12.63
C PRO A 5 18.38 -15.08 11.29
N ALA A 6 18.89 -16.09 10.58
CA ALA A 6 19.57 -15.90 9.30
C ALA A 6 18.60 -15.22 8.32
N LEU A 7 18.79 -13.91 8.10
CA LEU A 7 17.94 -13.14 7.23
C LEU A 7 18.36 -13.41 5.77
N THR A 8 17.41 -13.75 4.92
CA THR A 8 17.65 -14.11 3.54
C THR A 8 17.17 -13.01 2.59
N ASN A 9 17.78 -12.97 1.41
CA ASN A 9 17.26 -12.27 0.24
C ASN A 9 16.86 -13.37 -0.74
N ASP A 10 15.59 -13.77 -0.71
CA ASP A 10 15.10 -14.95 -1.45
C ASP A 10 15.13 -14.70 -2.98
N ALA A 11 15.08 -15.77 -3.76
CA ALA A 11 15.17 -15.79 -5.23
C ALA A 11 13.94 -15.19 -5.95
N SER A 12 13.06 -14.46 -5.24
CA SER A 12 11.89 -13.79 -5.81
C SER A 12 12.27 -12.61 -6.72
N VAL A 13 11.38 -12.28 -7.66
CA VAL A 13 11.54 -11.12 -8.53
C VAL A 13 11.12 -9.86 -7.78
N ALA A 14 12.04 -8.91 -7.65
CA ALA A 14 11.71 -7.58 -7.14
C ALA A 14 10.94 -6.75 -8.18
N ASN A 15 9.93 -6.01 -7.72
CA ASN A 15 9.26 -4.97 -8.49
C ASN A 15 10.30 -3.95 -8.95
N LYS A 16 10.34 -3.69 -10.25
CA LYS A 16 11.36 -2.83 -10.86
C LYS A 16 10.88 -2.30 -12.19
N ARG A 17 11.43 -1.15 -12.61
CA ARG A 17 11.17 -0.55 -13.93
C ARG A 17 9.67 -0.40 -14.22
N ASN A 18 8.88 -0.03 -13.22
CA ASN A 18 7.42 0.13 -13.29
C ASN A 18 6.66 -1.17 -13.60
N PHE A 19 7.21 -2.32 -13.20
CA PHE A 19 6.48 -3.59 -13.19
C PHE A 19 6.34 -4.12 -11.78
N ARG A 20 5.14 -4.63 -11.49
CA ARG A 20 4.80 -5.37 -10.29
C ARG A 20 4.64 -6.84 -10.64
N TYR A 21 5.16 -7.71 -9.78
CA TYR A 21 5.05 -9.15 -9.93
C TYR A 21 4.15 -9.75 -8.85
N SER A 22 3.24 -10.64 -9.25
CA SER A 22 2.40 -11.43 -8.35
C SER A 22 2.45 -12.89 -8.76
N HIS A 23 2.31 -13.83 -7.83
CA HIS A 23 2.43 -15.26 -8.14
C HIS A 23 1.14 -15.81 -8.74
N TYR A 24 1.26 -16.78 -9.64
CA TYR A 24 0.11 -17.53 -10.16
C TYR A 24 0.33 -19.03 -10.06
N ILE A 25 -0.78 -19.77 -10.11
CA ILE A 25 -0.81 -21.23 -10.22
C ILE A 25 -1.68 -21.67 -11.39
N GLY A 26 -1.46 -22.90 -11.86
CA GLY A 26 -2.34 -23.56 -12.80
C GLY A 26 -3.65 -23.99 -12.12
N ASP A 27 -4.78 -23.59 -12.67
CA ASP A 27 -6.12 -23.99 -12.22
C ASP A 27 -7.02 -24.34 -13.42
N PRO A 28 -7.41 -25.63 -13.58
CA PRO A 28 -8.29 -26.08 -14.65
C PRO A 28 -9.68 -25.40 -14.68
N LEU A 29 -10.10 -24.74 -13.59
CA LEU A 29 -11.37 -24.03 -13.51
C LEU A 29 -11.37 -22.68 -14.21
N PHE A 30 -10.21 -22.20 -14.70
CA PHE A 30 -10.03 -20.90 -15.37
C PHE A 30 -9.57 -21.03 -16.84
N PRO A 31 -10.31 -21.78 -17.69
CA PRO A 31 -9.89 -22.04 -19.07
C PRO A 31 -9.77 -20.79 -19.96
N SER A 32 -10.57 -19.75 -19.74
CA SER A 32 -10.51 -18.50 -20.51
C SER A 32 -9.37 -17.58 -20.08
N MET A 33 -8.86 -17.72 -18.85
CA MET A 33 -7.64 -17.08 -18.35
C MET A 33 -6.37 -17.94 -18.54
N LEU A 34 -6.33 -18.76 -19.59
CA LEU A 34 -5.19 -19.65 -19.89
C LEU A 34 -4.84 -20.61 -18.75
N TYR A 35 -5.84 -21.01 -17.96
CA TYR A 35 -5.69 -21.87 -16.78
C TYR A 35 -4.83 -21.27 -15.67
N TYR A 36 -4.69 -19.95 -15.60
CA TYR A 36 -3.91 -19.30 -14.56
C TYR A 36 -4.77 -18.41 -13.68
N ARG A 37 -4.56 -18.52 -12.36
CA ARG A 37 -5.14 -17.60 -11.38
C ARG A 37 -4.10 -17.16 -10.36
N GLN A 38 -4.34 -16.05 -9.69
CA GLN A 38 -3.41 -15.50 -8.72
C GLN A 38 -3.35 -16.39 -7.47
N THR A 39 -2.19 -16.39 -6.82
CA THR A 39 -1.99 -17.04 -5.52
C THR A 39 -1.10 -16.20 -4.63
N GLU A 40 -1.30 -16.32 -3.32
CA GLU A 40 -0.30 -15.92 -2.33
C GLU A 40 0.66 -17.07 -2.06
N LEU A 41 1.86 -16.71 -1.57
CA LEU A 41 2.86 -17.64 -1.09
C LEU A 41 2.98 -17.63 0.43
N GLU A 42 3.50 -18.74 0.95
CA GLU A 42 3.93 -18.83 2.34
C GLU A 42 5.01 -17.78 2.67
N PRO A 43 5.05 -17.26 3.91
CA PRO A 43 4.07 -17.51 4.97
C PRO A 43 2.73 -16.81 4.66
N TYR A 44 1.62 -17.54 4.87
CA TYR A 44 0.28 -17.02 4.64
C TYR A 44 -0.10 -15.99 5.71
N GLY A 45 -0.63 -14.86 5.27
CA GLY A 45 -1.03 -13.75 6.13
C GLY A 45 -0.40 -12.41 5.72
N PRO A 46 -0.74 -11.35 6.46
CA PRO A 46 -0.13 -10.04 6.26
C PRO A 46 1.36 -10.10 6.61
N LYS A 47 2.19 -9.65 5.68
CA LYS A 47 3.66 -9.65 5.79
C LYS A 47 4.27 -8.52 4.97
N LEU A 48 5.53 -8.18 5.23
CA LEU A 48 6.34 -7.45 4.26
C LEU A 48 6.72 -8.40 3.13
N THR A 49 6.93 -7.90 1.91
CA THR A 49 7.21 -8.76 0.75
C THR A 49 8.56 -8.48 0.11
N TYR A 50 9.14 -9.52 -0.48
CA TYR A 50 10.39 -9.42 -1.25
C TYR A 50 10.16 -8.69 -2.57
N GLU A 51 9.01 -8.94 -3.20
CA GLU A 51 8.59 -8.31 -4.45
C GLU A 51 8.50 -6.80 -4.26
N ASP A 52 8.01 -6.34 -3.10
CA ASP A 52 7.72 -4.93 -2.83
C ASP A 52 8.71 -4.30 -1.83
N ALA A 53 9.99 -4.64 -2.00
CA ALA A 53 11.09 -4.14 -1.22
C ALA A 53 12.28 -3.74 -2.09
N ALA A 54 13.02 -2.72 -1.62
CA ALA A 54 14.27 -2.36 -2.25
C ALA A 54 15.32 -3.47 -2.11
N SER A 55 16.30 -3.41 -3.02
CA SER A 55 17.49 -4.26 -2.92
C SER A 55 18.14 -4.17 -1.54
N HIS A 56 18.83 -5.22 -1.10
CA HIS A 56 19.54 -5.24 0.19
C HIS A 56 18.67 -4.99 1.44
N ILE A 57 17.36 -5.24 1.36
CA ILE A 57 16.56 -5.54 2.54
C ILE A 57 16.67 -7.04 2.78
N PHE A 58 16.88 -7.41 4.04
CA PHE A 58 16.91 -8.80 4.47
C PHE A 58 15.73 -9.07 5.39
N PHE A 59 15.11 -10.23 5.19
CA PHE A 59 13.90 -10.64 5.88
C PHE A 59 14.16 -11.89 6.72
N ASP A 60 13.41 -12.04 7.81
CA ASP A 60 13.31 -13.34 8.47
C ASP A 60 12.36 -14.26 7.69
N SER A 61 12.30 -15.54 8.07
CA SER A 61 11.44 -16.52 7.39
C SER A 61 9.95 -16.22 7.52
N THR A 62 9.54 -15.35 8.45
CA THR A 62 8.15 -14.92 8.59
C THR A 62 7.82 -13.68 7.76
N CYS A 63 8.84 -13.04 7.18
CA CYS A 63 8.77 -11.74 6.49
C CYS A 63 8.12 -10.64 7.35
N ARG A 64 8.27 -10.73 8.67
CA ARG A 64 7.81 -9.71 9.63
C ARG A 64 8.96 -8.94 10.25
N GLN A 65 10.19 -9.40 10.09
CA GLN A 65 11.39 -8.68 10.54
C GLN A 65 12.21 -8.26 9.33
N VAL A 66 12.66 -7.00 9.34
CA VAL A 66 13.49 -6.44 8.28
C VAL A 66 14.70 -5.71 8.82
N THR A 67 15.81 -5.79 8.08
CA THR A 67 17.00 -4.97 8.29
C THR A 67 17.72 -4.70 6.96
N THR A 68 18.77 -3.89 7.01
CA THR A 68 19.67 -3.64 5.89
C THR A 68 21.08 -3.37 6.39
N ASP A 69 22.10 -3.67 5.57
CA ASP A 69 23.48 -3.25 5.80
C ASP A 69 23.85 -1.97 5.00
N LYS A 70 22.92 -1.43 4.20
CA LYS A 70 23.14 -0.28 3.32
C LYS A 70 22.54 1.01 3.89
N GLY A 71 22.43 2.03 3.03
CA GLY A 71 21.69 3.25 3.31
C GLY A 71 20.19 2.99 3.48
N PHE A 72 19.37 4.03 3.36
CA PHE A 72 17.93 3.87 3.56
C PHE A 72 17.35 2.97 2.47
N ARG A 73 16.57 2.00 2.90
CA ARG A 73 15.82 1.07 2.04
C ARG A 73 14.45 0.85 2.64
N MET A 74 13.43 0.78 1.81
CA MET A 74 12.04 0.58 2.22
C MET A 74 11.49 -0.77 1.73
N ALA A 75 10.70 -1.41 2.59
CA ALA A 75 9.84 -2.54 2.27
C ALA A 75 8.39 -2.17 2.59
N ARG A 76 7.46 -2.62 1.73
CA ARG A 76 6.02 -2.46 1.93
C ARG A 76 5.37 -3.81 2.27
N ALA A 77 4.21 -3.74 2.91
CA ALA A 77 3.39 -4.93 3.15
C ALA A 77 2.63 -5.38 1.88
N ASN A 78 2.22 -6.65 1.85
CA ASN A 78 1.31 -7.18 0.81
C ASN A 78 -0.13 -6.67 0.94
N VAL A 79 -0.48 -5.97 2.02
CA VAL A 79 -1.85 -5.54 2.31
C VAL A 79 -2.03 -4.05 2.15
N GLY A 80 -2.94 -3.65 1.25
CA GLY A 80 -3.26 -2.25 0.96
C GLY A 80 -4.62 -1.86 1.46
N VAL A 81 -4.74 -0.66 2.04
CA VAL A 81 -6.02 -0.12 2.50
C VAL A 81 -6.54 0.95 1.56
N ARG A 82 -7.84 0.87 1.27
CA ARG A 82 -8.53 1.69 0.26
C ARG A 82 -9.60 2.60 0.86
N GLU A 83 -10.22 2.16 1.95
CA GLU A 83 -11.23 2.91 2.70
C GLU A 83 -11.26 2.41 4.15
N GLY A 84 -11.99 3.10 5.02
CA GLY A 84 -12.20 2.67 6.40
C GLY A 84 -11.04 2.98 7.34
N ARG A 85 -11.01 2.30 8.50
CA ARG A 85 -10.10 2.61 9.61
C ARG A 85 -9.28 1.37 10.00
N TRP A 86 -7.96 1.46 9.87
CA TRP A 86 -7.04 0.33 10.00
C TRP A 86 -5.87 0.63 10.93
N TYR A 87 -5.31 -0.41 11.55
CA TYR A 87 -4.21 -0.30 12.50
C TYR A 87 -3.16 -1.42 12.33
N TRP A 88 -1.89 -1.05 12.49
CA TRP A 88 -0.77 -1.98 12.60
C TRP A 88 0.33 -1.43 13.52
N GLU A 89 1.27 -2.29 13.92
CA GLU A 89 2.36 -1.93 14.83
C GLU A 89 3.73 -2.24 14.25
N CYS A 90 4.70 -1.40 14.60
CA CYS A 90 6.10 -1.56 14.26
C CYS A 90 6.95 -1.45 15.52
N LYS A 91 7.66 -2.53 15.86
CA LYS A 91 8.61 -2.59 16.96
C LYS A 91 10.02 -2.29 16.46
N VAL A 92 10.70 -1.34 17.08
CA VAL A 92 12.11 -1.04 16.78
C VAL A 92 13.00 -2.07 17.46
N LYS A 93 13.60 -2.97 16.68
CA LYS A 93 14.45 -4.06 17.18
C LYS A 93 15.90 -3.65 17.33
N GLN A 94 16.39 -2.84 16.39
CA GLN A 94 17.70 -2.21 16.45
C GLN A 94 17.55 -0.79 15.93
N GLY A 95 17.90 0.19 16.77
CA GLY A 95 17.75 1.60 16.48
C GLY A 95 18.47 2.43 17.52
N ILE A 96 18.03 3.67 17.72
CA ILE A 96 18.62 4.57 18.72
C ILE A 96 18.46 3.97 20.12
N ARG A 97 19.57 3.84 20.85
CA ARG A 97 19.55 3.37 22.24
C ARG A 97 19.33 4.52 23.20
N LYS A 98 18.74 4.25 24.36
CA LYS A 98 18.74 5.22 25.47
C LYS A 98 20.19 5.40 25.94
N ALA A 99 20.62 6.65 26.10
CA ALA A 99 21.93 6.93 26.67
C ALA A 99 22.00 6.32 28.08
N LYS A 100 23.08 5.61 28.38
CA LYS A 100 23.40 5.23 29.76
C LYS A 100 24.16 6.40 30.40
N ASP A 101 24.00 6.58 31.71
CA ASP A 101 24.72 7.61 32.46
C ASP A 101 26.23 7.49 32.21
N GLY A 102 26.85 8.58 31.76
CA GLY A 102 28.28 8.67 31.46
C GLY A 102 28.68 8.46 30.00
N ASP A 103 27.76 8.10 29.11
CA ASP A 103 28.07 7.89 27.69
C ASP A 103 27.90 9.20 26.88
N SER A 104 28.99 9.72 26.32
CA SER A 104 29.00 11.02 25.63
C SER A 104 28.26 11.01 24.28
N LYS A 105 27.94 9.84 23.73
CA LYS A 105 27.21 9.68 22.46
C LYS A 105 26.42 8.37 22.43
N SER A 106 25.13 8.42 22.77
CA SER A 106 24.20 7.37 22.30
C SER A 106 23.83 7.65 20.85
N GLN A 107 24.68 7.23 19.91
CA GLN A 107 24.39 7.35 18.48
C GLN A 107 24.87 6.09 17.78
N THR A 108 24.14 4.98 17.98
CA THR A 108 24.15 3.92 16.98
C THR A 108 23.71 4.53 15.65
N SER A 109 24.44 4.29 14.57
CA SER A 109 24.09 4.79 13.23
C SER A 109 22.90 4.06 12.60
N ASN A 110 22.15 3.30 13.40
CA ASN A 110 21.09 2.40 12.98
C ASN A 110 19.79 3.18 13.09
N HIS A 111 19.08 3.35 11.98
CA HIS A 111 17.84 4.11 11.97
C HIS A 111 16.68 3.32 11.37
N VAL A 112 15.49 3.62 11.87
CA VAL A 112 14.23 3.07 11.36
C VAL A 112 13.25 4.21 11.13
N ARG A 113 12.51 4.15 10.03
CA ARG A 113 11.28 4.94 9.81
C ARG A 113 10.12 3.99 9.52
N MET A 114 8.93 4.38 9.90
CA MET A 114 7.70 3.64 9.61
C MET A 114 6.59 4.59 9.19
N GLY A 115 5.61 4.08 8.47
CA GLY A 115 4.53 4.91 7.96
C GLY A 115 3.64 4.21 6.96
N TRP A 116 2.99 5.01 6.14
CA TRP A 116 2.12 4.56 5.05
C TRP A 116 2.66 5.05 3.72
N ALA A 117 2.67 4.20 2.70
CA ALA A 117 3.16 4.53 1.37
C ALA A 117 2.21 4.00 0.29
N ARG A 118 2.02 4.77 -0.78
CA ARG A 118 1.34 4.30 -2.00
C ARG A 118 2.32 3.52 -2.90
N ARG A 119 1.83 2.98 -4.01
CA ARG A 119 2.64 2.19 -4.97
C ARG A 119 3.72 2.99 -5.68
N GLU A 120 3.47 4.26 -5.92
CA GLU A 120 4.41 5.16 -6.59
C GLU A 120 5.60 5.56 -5.70
N ALA A 121 5.52 5.33 -4.38
CA ALA A 121 6.57 5.70 -3.45
C ALA A 121 7.87 4.92 -3.73
N SER A 122 9.01 5.60 -3.75
CA SER A 122 10.29 4.99 -4.09
C SER A 122 10.77 4.05 -2.97
N LEU A 123 10.96 2.77 -3.30
CA LEU A 123 11.49 1.78 -2.36
C LEU A 123 12.97 2.05 -1.97
N GLU A 124 13.73 2.70 -2.85
CA GLU A 124 15.14 3.05 -2.61
C GLU A 124 15.31 4.28 -1.70
N ALA A 125 14.20 4.91 -1.29
CA ALA A 125 14.17 6.05 -0.38
C ALA A 125 13.40 5.70 0.91
N PRO A 126 13.62 6.43 2.01
CA PRO A 126 12.85 6.18 3.23
C PRO A 126 11.40 6.68 3.10
N VAL A 127 10.48 6.02 3.78
CA VAL A 127 9.09 6.49 3.95
C VAL A 127 9.08 7.95 4.45
N GLY A 128 8.25 8.77 3.80
CA GLY A 128 8.22 10.23 4.00
C GLY A 128 9.16 11.03 3.10
N TYR A 129 9.91 10.38 2.20
CA TYR A 129 10.80 11.05 1.25
C TYR A 129 10.04 11.84 0.19
N ASP A 130 9.03 11.23 -0.40
CA ASP A 130 8.24 11.75 -1.52
C ASP A 130 6.84 12.19 -1.08
N ALA A 131 6.03 12.65 -2.04
CA ALA A 131 4.63 13.00 -1.81
C ALA A 131 3.71 11.77 -1.60
N TYR A 132 4.18 10.57 -1.97
CA TYR A 132 3.40 9.33 -1.98
C TYR A 132 3.48 8.55 -0.66
N SER A 133 4.31 9.00 0.27
CA SER A 133 4.55 8.33 1.54
C SER A 133 4.57 9.31 2.72
N TYR A 134 3.96 8.89 3.83
CA TYR A 134 3.88 9.64 5.08
C TYR A 134 4.60 8.84 6.17
N GLY A 135 5.68 9.38 6.72
CA GLY A 135 6.55 8.68 7.66
C GLY A 135 6.67 9.33 9.02
N ILE A 136 7.05 8.53 10.03
CA ILE A 136 7.61 8.98 11.30
C ILE A 136 9.08 8.56 11.37
N ARG A 137 9.94 9.46 11.82
CA ARG A 137 11.36 9.21 12.01
C ARG A 137 11.67 8.86 13.46
N ASP A 138 12.56 7.90 13.68
CA ASP A 138 13.00 7.48 15.00
C ASP A 138 13.68 8.59 15.81
N VAL A 139 14.54 9.37 15.15
CA VAL A 139 15.13 10.58 15.71
C VAL A 139 14.02 11.57 16.02
N THR A 140 13.90 11.92 17.31
CA THR A 140 13.00 12.95 17.84
C THR A 140 11.51 12.79 17.50
N GLY A 141 11.08 11.64 16.95
CA GLY A 141 9.68 11.40 16.64
C GLY A 141 9.08 12.42 15.68
N GLU A 142 9.88 12.92 14.73
CA GLU A 142 9.43 13.90 13.74
C GLU A 142 8.55 13.22 12.69
N LYS A 143 7.42 13.85 12.35
CA LYS A 143 6.63 13.46 11.19
C LYS A 143 7.30 13.99 9.93
N VAL A 144 7.36 13.18 8.89
CA VAL A 144 8.07 13.50 7.64
C VAL A 144 7.15 13.23 6.45
N TRP A 145 7.00 14.24 5.60
CA TRP A 145 6.35 14.15 4.30
C TRP A 145 7.10 15.06 3.32
N MET A 146 7.36 14.57 2.09
CA MET A 146 8.15 15.29 1.08
C MET A 146 9.54 15.73 1.59
N SER A 147 10.22 14.87 2.35
CA SER A 147 11.54 15.13 2.93
C SER A 147 11.60 16.36 3.85
N ARG A 148 10.46 16.77 4.42
CA ARG A 148 10.36 17.90 5.36
C ARG A 148 9.97 17.38 6.75
N PRO A 149 10.94 17.12 7.64
CA PRO A 149 10.66 16.79 9.04
C PRO A 149 9.94 17.95 9.73
N LYS A 150 8.98 17.62 10.58
CA LYS A 150 8.28 18.55 11.46
C LYS A 150 8.13 17.92 12.83
N ASP A 151 8.26 18.74 13.87
CA ASP A 151 7.99 18.33 15.24
C ASP A 151 6.59 17.73 15.35
N PHE A 152 6.48 16.63 16.11
CA PHE A 152 5.22 15.94 16.33
C PHE A 152 5.17 15.30 17.71
N PHE A 153 6.17 14.51 18.07
CA PHE A 153 6.26 14.01 19.44
C PHE A 153 6.49 15.17 20.42
N PRO A 154 5.99 15.07 21.67
CA PRO A 154 6.26 16.05 22.70
C PRO A 154 7.77 16.28 22.89
N PRO A 155 8.21 17.51 23.23
CA PRO A 155 9.61 17.80 23.46
C PRO A 155 10.26 16.81 24.44
N GLY A 156 11.38 16.23 24.05
CA GLY A 156 12.12 15.23 24.84
C GLY A 156 11.67 13.77 24.64
N GLU A 157 10.56 13.54 23.95
CA GLU A 157 10.12 12.19 23.59
C GLU A 157 10.74 11.78 22.24
N THR A 158 11.36 10.61 22.19
CA THR A 158 11.97 10.06 20.97
C THR A 158 11.63 8.58 20.83
N ILE A 159 11.93 7.95 19.69
CA ILE A 159 11.69 6.51 19.50
C ILE A 159 13.01 5.77 19.70
N HIS A 160 13.01 4.78 20.59
CA HIS A 160 14.19 4.00 20.94
C HIS A 160 14.05 2.52 20.56
N GLU A 161 15.18 1.82 20.56
CA GLU A 161 15.23 0.36 20.57
C GLU A 161 14.31 -0.20 21.66
N GLY A 162 13.41 -1.09 21.27
CA GLY A 162 12.40 -1.73 22.12
C GLY A 162 11.01 -1.08 22.08
N ASP A 163 10.90 0.19 21.65
CA ASP A 163 9.60 0.86 21.52
C ASP A 163 8.75 0.24 20.41
N VAL A 164 7.44 0.20 20.63
CA VAL A 164 6.43 -0.21 19.65
C VAL A 164 5.62 1.02 19.23
N ILE A 165 5.59 1.28 17.93
CA ILE A 165 4.83 2.36 17.32
C ILE A 165 3.59 1.78 16.67
N GLY A 166 2.42 2.22 17.14
CA GLY A 166 1.14 1.93 16.52
C GLY A 166 0.81 2.97 15.46
N LEU A 167 0.37 2.53 14.29
CA LEU A 167 0.03 3.37 13.15
C LEU A 167 -1.41 3.10 12.74
N GLU A 168 -2.27 4.09 12.95
CA GLU A 168 -3.67 4.07 12.53
C GLU A 168 -3.83 4.94 11.29
N ILE A 169 -4.58 4.45 10.30
CA ILE A 169 -5.03 5.25 9.16
C ILE A 169 -6.56 5.21 9.07
N GLN A 170 -7.15 6.37 8.85
CA GLN A 170 -8.56 6.53 8.53
C GLN A 170 -8.68 7.11 7.13
N LEU A 171 -9.48 6.47 6.29
CA LEU A 171 -9.80 6.88 4.93
C LEU A 171 -11.33 7.00 4.78
N PRO A 172 -11.81 7.95 3.95
CA PRO A 172 -13.23 8.00 3.61
C PRO A 172 -13.65 6.74 2.85
N SER A 173 -14.96 6.56 2.70
CA SER A 173 -15.50 5.52 1.83
C SER A 173 -14.97 5.65 0.39
N GLU A 174 -14.81 4.52 -0.30
CA GLU A 174 -14.35 4.48 -1.69
C GLU A 174 -15.29 5.31 -2.59
N ARG A 175 -16.60 5.30 -2.29
CA ARG A 175 -17.59 6.14 -2.97
C ARG A 175 -17.26 7.63 -2.86
N LEU A 176 -16.97 8.11 -1.66
CA LEU A 176 -16.61 9.52 -1.44
C LEU A 176 -15.30 9.84 -2.14
N HIS A 177 -14.30 8.95 -2.02
CA HIS A 177 -13.03 9.07 -2.74
C HIS A 177 -13.25 9.22 -4.25
N ARG A 178 -14.10 8.38 -4.87
CA ARG A 178 -14.44 8.49 -6.29
C ARG A 178 -15.10 9.82 -6.65
N ARG A 179 -15.98 10.37 -5.80
CA ARG A 179 -16.55 11.72 -6.03
C ARG A 179 -15.49 12.82 -6.02
N VAL A 180 -14.55 12.75 -5.08
CA VAL A 180 -13.40 13.67 -5.01
C VAL A 180 -12.56 13.55 -6.29
N MET A 181 -12.21 12.34 -6.74
CA MET A 181 -11.42 12.15 -7.97
C MET A 181 -12.18 12.54 -9.24
N ALA A 182 -13.51 12.40 -9.25
CA ALA A 182 -14.36 12.86 -10.35
C ALA A 182 -14.60 14.38 -10.35
N GLY A 183 -14.21 15.11 -9.30
CA GLY A 183 -14.46 16.55 -9.18
C GLY A 183 -15.93 16.90 -8.91
N THR A 184 -16.70 15.92 -8.41
CA THR A 184 -18.14 16.08 -8.10
C THR A 184 -18.42 16.12 -6.60
N TYR A 185 -17.36 16.19 -5.78
CA TYR A 185 -17.45 16.32 -4.34
C TYR A 185 -18.07 17.67 -3.94
N ASN A 186 -19.07 17.62 -3.07
CA ASN A 186 -19.71 18.76 -2.45
C ASN A 186 -19.59 18.68 -0.91
N PRO A 187 -18.76 19.54 -0.29
CA PRO A 187 -18.49 19.48 1.15
C PRO A 187 -19.73 19.74 2.03
N ALA A 188 -20.80 20.34 1.48
CA ALA A 188 -22.03 20.58 2.24
C ALA A 188 -22.97 19.36 2.30
N VAL A 189 -22.82 18.39 1.40
CA VAL A 189 -23.78 17.28 1.22
C VAL A 189 -23.12 15.92 1.46
N ASP A 190 -21.96 15.71 0.85
CA ASP A 190 -21.29 14.40 0.82
C ASP A 190 -20.93 13.84 2.21
N PRO A 191 -20.42 14.65 3.16
CA PRO A 191 -20.11 14.15 4.50
C PRO A 191 -21.33 13.59 5.25
N HIS A 192 -22.54 14.04 4.93
CA HIS A 192 -23.79 13.56 5.52
C HIS A 192 -24.33 12.32 4.80
N GLU A 193 -24.14 12.23 3.49
CA GLU A 193 -24.52 11.04 2.71
C GLU A 193 -23.66 9.82 3.03
N GLU A 194 -22.42 10.01 3.46
CA GLU A 194 -21.51 8.94 3.92
C GLU A 194 -22.09 8.16 5.11
N LEU A 195 -22.90 8.80 5.95
CA LEU A 195 -23.56 8.18 7.10
C LEU A 195 -24.82 7.39 6.73
N GLN A 196 -25.29 7.49 5.49
CA GLN A 196 -26.52 6.83 5.05
C GLN A 196 -26.22 5.49 4.35
N PRO A 197 -26.83 4.38 4.80
CA PRO A 197 -26.72 3.10 4.11
C PRO A 197 -27.45 3.19 2.75
N LYS A 198 -26.71 3.19 1.63
CA LYS A 198 -27.31 3.12 0.29
C LYS A 198 -27.18 1.70 -0.28
N ARG A 199 -28.30 1.16 -0.77
CA ARG A 199 -28.47 -0.22 -1.29
C ARG A 199 -27.91 -0.45 -2.70
N THR A 200 -27.42 0.58 -3.38
CA THR A 200 -26.90 0.49 -4.75
C THR A 200 -25.40 0.77 -4.74
N ALA A 201 -24.60 -0.28 -4.61
CA ALA A 201 -23.16 -0.17 -4.81
C ALA A 201 -22.88 -0.19 -6.32
N SER A 202 -22.57 0.98 -6.90
CA SER A 202 -21.75 0.98 -8.11
C SER A 202 -20.36 0.52 -7.65
N ALA A 203 -20.02 -0.73 -7.94
CA ALA A 203 -18.71 -1.27 -7.59
C ALA A 203 -17.60 -0.56 -8.37
N ALA A 204 -16.37 -0.68 -7.87
CA ALA A 204 -15.17 -0.29 -8.60
C ALA A 204 -15.11 -1.05 -9.95
N ASN A 205 -14.82 -0.33 -11.04
CA ASN A 205 -14.40 -0.99 -12.27
C ASN A 205 -12.92 -1.32 -12.14
N ILE A 206 -12.62 -2.53 -11.65
CA ILE A 206 -11.26 -3.06 -11.62
C ILE A 206 -10.97 -3.72 -12.96
N VAL A 207 -9.85 -3.34 -13.57
CA VAL A 207 -9.42 -3.89 -14.87
C VAL A 207 -7.95 -4.27 -14.75
N ARG A 208 -7.65 -5.55 -14.96
CA ARG A 208 -6.33 -6.12 -14.71
C ARG A 208 -5.74 -6.68 -15.99
N GLU A 209 -4.62 -6.13 -16.40
CA GLU A 209 -3.79 -6.68 -17.48
C GLU A 209 -2.59 -7.40 -16.84
N ARG A 210 -2.57 -8.74 -16.96
CA ARG A 210 -1.67 -9.63 -16.22
C ARG A 210 -1.07 -10.72 -17.12
N PRO A 211 -0.14 -10.40 -18.03
CA PRO A 211 0.61 -11.42 -18.75
C PRO A 211 1.30 -12.39 -17.80
N ALA A 212 1.11 -13.68 -18.04
CA ALA A 212 1.80 -14.75 -17.33
C ALA A 212 3.22 -14.89 -17.87
N ILE A 213 4.21 -14.82 -16.98
CA ILE A 213 5.62 -15.00 -17.27
C ILE A 213 6.22 -16.06 -16.35
N ARG A 214 7.29 -16.70 -16.82
CA ARG A 214 8.12 -17.57 -16.00
C ARG A 214 9.47 -16.89 -15.78
N HIS A 215 9.89 -16.79 -14.53
CA HIS A 215 11.22 -16.27 -14.21
C HIS A 215 11.95 -17.23 -13.28
N LYS A 216 13.05 -17.81 -13.78
CA LYS A 216 13.75 -18.93 -13.13
C LYS A 216 12.77 -20.09 -12.88
N ALA A 217 12.68 -20.55 -11.64
CA ALA A 217 11.80 -21.65 -11.23
C ALA A 217 10.38 -21.19 -10.85
N ASN A 218 10.09 -19.88 -10.83
CA ASN A 218 8.85 -19.32 -10.32
C ASN A 218 7.96 -18.74 -11.43
N ASN A 219 6.67 -18.68 -11.15
CA ASN A 219 5.59 -18.27 -12.05
C ASN A 219 4.99 -16.94 -11.58
N TYR A 220 5.01 -15.92 -12.44
CA TYR A 220 4.52 -14.58 -12.09
C TYR A 220 3.53 -14.04 -13.12
N PHE A 221 2.51 -13.36 -12.65
CA PHE A 221 1.85 -12.32 -13.44
C PHE A 221 2.69 -11.05 -13.36
N GLU A 222 2.95 -10.47 -14.52
CA GLU A 222 3.59 -9.16 -14.63
C GLU A 222 2.50 -8.10 -14.84
N ASN A 223 2.45 -7.10 -13.96
CA ASN A 223 1.53 -5.96 -14.03
C ASN A 223 2.33 -4.68 -14.27
N ILE A 224 1.77 -3.75 -15.06
CA ILE A 224 2.32 -2.38 -15.11
C ILE A 224 2.02 -1.69 -13.78
N ASP A 225 3.05 -1.17 -13.13
CA ASP A 225 2.93 -0.47 -11.84
C ASP A 225 2.66 1.02 -12.03
N TYR A 226 2.22 1.67 -10.95
CA TYR A 226 1.96 3.10 -10.91
C TYR A 226 3.27 3.88 -10.75
N SER A 227 3.39 4.99 -11.48
CA SER A 227 4.59 5.82 -11.45
C SER A 227 4.35 7.21 -10.88
N SER A 228 5.44 7.88 -10.51
CA SER A 228 5.39 9.29 -10.17
C SER A 228 4.80 10.14 -11.30
N THR A 229 4.06 11.17 -10.89
CA THR A 229 3.46 12.17 -11.74
C THR A 229 4.18 13.50 -11.56
N LYS A 230 4.28 14.28 -12.64
CA LYS A 230 4.93 15.59 -12.64
C LYS A 230 4.32 16.52 -11.61
N GLU A 231 3.00 16.49 -11.44
CA GLU A 231 2.26 17.34 -10.50
C GLU A 231 2.73 17.16 -9.05
N LEU A 232 3.03 15.92 -8.64
CA LEU A 232 3.52 15.62 -7.30
C LEU A 232 5.04 15.75 -7.17
N GLU A 233 5.79 15.61 -8.26
CA GLU A 233 7.21 15.98 -8.31
C GLU A 233 7.41 17.50 -8.14
N ASP A 234 6.58 18.30 -8.81
CA ASP A 234 6.54 19.76 -8.70
C ASP A 234 6.07 20.19 -7.29
N LEU A 235 5.14 19.47 -6.67
CA LEU A 235 4.73 19.71 -5.27
C LEU A 235 5.90 19.51 -4.29
N MET A 236 6.70 18.46 -4.50
CA MET A 236 7.86 18.17 -3.65
C MET A 236 8.97 19.21 -3.85
N ASN A 237 9.24 19.59 -5.10
CA ASN A 237 10.31 20.49 -5.51
C ASN A 237 9.76 21.71 -6.29
N PRO A 238 9.08 22.65 -5.61
CA PRO A 238 8.47 23.79 -6.28
C PRO A 238 9.54 24.68 -6.94
N SER A 239 9.39 24.94 -8.23
CA SER A 239 10.29 25.84 -8.96
C SER A 239 10.01 27.30 -8.60
N PRO A 240 11.02 28.10 -8.21
CA PRO A 240 10.84 29.52 -7.91
C PRO A 240 10.47 30.37 -9.15
N LEU A 241 10.59 29.81 -10.36
CA LEU A 241 10.26 30.46 -11.64
C LEU A 241 9.05 29.82 -12.35
N GLY A 242 8.33 28.92 -11.68
CA GLY A 242 7.16 28.25 -12.24
C GLY A 242 5.97 29.20 -12.43
N PRO A 243 5.01 28.87 -13.31
CA PRO A 243 3.79 29.64 -13.46
C PRO A 243 3.07 29.75 -12.10
N SER A 244 2.60 30.95 -11.76
CA SER A 244 2.04 31.35 -10.45
C SER A 244 0.85 30.52 -9.94
N GLY A 245 0.37 29.55 -10.73
CA GLY A 245 -0.66 28.56 -10.34
C GLY A 245 -0.13 27.36 -9.54
N ALA A 246 1.20 27.19 -9.40
CA ALA A 246 1.83 26.16 -8.56
C ALA A 246 1.74 26.45 -7.03
N MET A 247 0.84 27.36 -6.61
CA MET A 247 0.75 27.88 -5.24
C MET A 247 -0.43 27.33 -4.43
N GLU A 248 -1.40 26.66 -5.06
CA GLU A 248 -2.54 26.14 -4.31
C GLU A 248 -2.14 24.86 -3.57
N ALA A 249 -2.29 24.87 -2.24
CA ALA A 249 -2.03 23.69 -1.43
C ALA A 249 -3.01 22.56 -1.79
N PRO A 250 -2.58 21.29 -1.69
CA PRO A 250 -3.47 20.15 -1.87
C PRO A 250 -4.75 20.29 -1.05
N ASN A 251 -5.89 20.09 -1.70
CA ASN A 251 -7.21 20.20 -1.07
C ASN A 251 -8.25 19.37 -1.84
N PRO A 252 -9.42 19.04 -1.26
CA PRO A 252 -10.36 18.10 -1.90
C PRO A 252 -10.96 18.58 -3.22
N LEU A 253 -10.92 19.89 -3.50
CA LEU A 253 -11.50 20.52 -4.69
C LEU A 253 -10.43 20.99 -5.68
N HIS A 254 -9.17 20.63 -5.45
CA HIS A 254 -8.05 21.07 -6.26
C HIS A 254 -8.25 20.74 -7.75
N ALA A 255 -7.88 21.66 -8.65
CA ALA A 255 -8.10 21.49 -10.09
C ALA A 255 -7.41 20.24 -10.64
N SER A 256 -6.14 20.04 -10.31
CA SER A 256 -5.39 18.81 -10.61
C SER A 256 -5.85 17.65 -9.71
N PRO A 257 -6.31 16.52 -10.28
CA PRO A 257 -6.73 15.35 -9.51
C PRO A 257 -5.65 14.76 -8.61
N SER A 258 -4.37 14.78 -9.03
CA SER A 258 -3.25 14.25 -8.25
C SER A 258 -3.00 15.02 -6.94
N LEU A 259 -3.45 16.27 -6.87
CA LEU A 259 -3.33 17.16 -5.72
C LEU A 259 -4.62 17.22 -4.88
N ARG A 260 -5.63 16.41 -5.21
CA ARG A 260 -6.86 16.35 -4.41
C ARG A 260 -6.64 15.53 -3.14
N THR A 261 -7.05 16.07 -2.01
CA THR A 261 -6.98 15.38 -0.72
C THR A 261 -8.29 14.72 -0.35
N LEU A 262 -8.20 13.69 0.49
CA LEU A 262 -9.31 12.91 0.97
C LEU A 262 -9.89 13.54 2.25
N PRO A 263 -11.13 14.05 2.22
CA PRO A 263 -11.77 14.63 3.40
C PRO A 263 -11.82 13.63 4.56
N LYS A 264 -11.58 14.12 5.78
CA LYS A 264 -11.60 13.32 7.03
C LYS A 264 -10.61 12.16 7.06
N SER A 265 -9.69 12.09 6.11
CA SER A 265 -8.60 11.12 6.18
C SER A 265 -7.57 11.59 7.20
N SER A 266 -6.99 10.64 7.95
CA SER A 266 -5.96 10.96 8.93
C SER A 266 -5.05 9.79 9.23
N ILE A 267 -3.84 10.08 9.71
CA ILE A 267 -2.90 9.10 10.26
C ILE A 267 -2.66 9.48 11.72
N ARG A 268 -2.99 8.58 12.65
CA ARG A 268 -2.71 8.75 14.09
C ARG A 268 -1.59 7.81 14.51
N LEU A 269 -0.78 8.28 15.45
CA LEU A 269 0.38 7.53 15.94
C LEU A 269 0.28 7.27 17.44
N TYR A 270 0.71 6.08 17.82
CA TYR A 270 0.73 5.60 19.19
C TYR A 270 2.15 5.16 19.53
N LYS A 271 2.59 5.39 20.77
CA LYS A 271 3.83 4.86 21.29
C LYS A 271 3.53 3.99 22.50
N ASN A 272 3.85 2.70 22.41
CA ASN A 272 3.59 1.71 23.46
C ASN A 272 2.12 1.79 23.95
N GLY A 273 1.18 1.90 23.01
CA GLY A 273 -0.26 2.01 23.26
C GLY A 273 -0.77 3.42 23.62
N LYS A 274 0.11 4.37 23.94
CA LYS A 274 -0.30 5.76 24.24
C LYS A 274 -0.45 6.56 22.95
N LEU A 275 -1.62 7.18 22.74
CA LEU A 275 -1.84 8.10 21.62
C LEU A 275 -0.89 9.30 21.72
N MET A 276 -0.11 9.51 20.66
CA MET A 276 0.78 10.67 20.51
C MET A 276 0.09 11.82 19.78
N GLY A 277 -0.88 11.51 18.91
CA GLY A 277 -1.73 12.49 18.23
C GLY A 277 -2.02 12.13 16.77
N THR A 278 -2.60 13.08 16.04
CA THR A 278 -2.82 12.99 14.60
C THR A 278 -1.62 13.58 13.86
N ALA A 279 -0.84 12.74 13.19
CA ALA A 279 0.36 13.16 12.48
C ALA A 279 0.02 13.83 11.15
N PHE A 280 -0.91 13.24 10.40
CA PHE A 280 -1.30 13.73 9.07
C PHE A 280 -2.82 13.75 8.95
N GLU A 281 -3.33 14.75 8.24
CA GLU A 281 -4.73 14.93 7.88
C GLU A 281 -4.77 15.27 6.39
N ASP A 282 -5.93 15.07 5.76
CA ASP A 282 -6.13 15.39 4.34
C ASP A 282 -5.09 14.71 3.43
N LEU A 283 -5.00 13.38 3.54
CA LEU A 283 -4.11 12.54 2.72
C LEU A 283 -4.46 12.66 1.24
N LEU A 284 -3.46 12.51 0.36
CA LEU A 284 -3.68 12.59 -1.10
C LEU A 284 -4.56 11.44 -1.62
N GLY A 285 -5.46 11.75 -2.55
CA GLY A 285 -6.21 10.74 -3.28
C GLY A 285 -5.32 9.90 -4.19
N PHE A 286 -5.64 8.61 -4.29
CA PHE A 286 -4.90 7.64 -5.11
C PHE A 286 -5.74 6.97 -6.19
N LEU A 287 -7.08 6.98 -6.13
CA LEU A 287 -7.88 6.40 -7.22
C LEU A 287 -7.69 7.19 -8.52
N PRO A 288 -7.82 6.54 -9.69
CA PRO A 288 -7.72 7.24 -10.96
C PRO A 288 -8.72 8.41 -11.02
N PRO A 289 -8.34 9.55 -11.61
CA PRO A 289 -7.14 9.76 -12.43
C PRO A 289 -5.90 10.28 -11.66
N ALA A 290 -5.90 10.25 -10.31
CA ALA A 290 -4.77 10.76 -9.52
C ALA A 290 -3.51 9.88 -9.64
N SER A 291 -3.68 8.56 -9.69
CA SER A 291 -2.64 7.59 -9.98
C SER A 291 -2.67 7.19 -11.45
N LYS A 292 -1.48 7.03 -12.05
CA LYS A 292 -1.31 6.70 -13.47
C LYS A 292 -0.27 5.59 -13.62
N GLN A 293 -0.60 4.58 -14.43
CA GLN A 293 0.36 3.59 -14.93
C GLN A 293 1.09 4.17 -16.15
N GLN A 294 2.34 3.80 -16.39
CA GLN A 294 3.10 4.30 -17.55
C GLN A 294 2.66 3.65 -18.87
N GLN A 295 3.20 4.20 -19.97
CA GLN A 295 2.95 3.81 -21.37
C GLN A 295 2.69 2.32 -21.57
N GLY A 296 1.54 2.00 -22.18
CA GLY A 296 1.11 0.63 -22.50
C GLY A 296 -0.10 0.18 -21.69
N ALA A 297 -0.29 0.71 -20.49
CA ALA A 297 -1.51 0.50 -19.71
C ALA A 297 -2.66 1.36 -20.23
N ARG A 298 -3.90 0.91 -20.05
CA ARG A 298 -5.09 1.72 -20.32
C ARG A 298 -5.18 2.88 -19.32
N ASP A 299 -5.12 4.10 -19.84
CA ASP A 299 -5.19 5.31 -19.03
C ASP A 299 -6.46 5.34 -18.15
N GLY A 300 -6.27 5.66 -16.88
CA GLY A 300 -7.37 5.91 -15.95
C GLY A 300 -8.05 4.67 -15.35
N LEU A 301 -7.43 3.49 -15.46
CA LEU A 301 -7.96 2.26 -14.86
C LEU A 301 -7.31 1.93 -13.50
N ASP A 302 -8.11 1.28 -12.66
CA ASP A 302 -7.75 0.79 -11.34
C ASP A 302 -7.52 -0.72 -11.46
N ASP A 303 -6.33 -1.21 -11.14
CA ASP A 303 -6.01 -2.63 -11.21
C ASP A 303 -6.29 -3.37 -9.88
N GLY A 304 -6.89 -2.66 -8.91
CA GLY A 304 -7.20 -3.17 -7.58
C GLY A 304 -6.08 -2.99 -6.57
N SER A 305 -4.86 -2.64 -7.00
CA SER A 305 -3.69 -2.51 -6.13
C SER A 305 -3.47 -1.10 -5.56
N LEU A 306 -4.28 -0.13 -5.96
CA LEU A 306 -4.18 1.23 -5.42
C LEU A 306 -4.62 1.28 -3.96
N GLY A 307 -3.90 2.05 -3.15
CA GLY A 307 -4.16 2.21 -1.72
C GLY A 307 -2.93 2.68 -0.96
N TYR A 308 -3.07 2.78 0.36
CA TYR A 308 -1.96 3.00 1.28
C TYR A 308 -1.50 1.68 1.88
N TYR A 309 -0.19 1.48 1.95
CA TYR A 309 0.44 0.27 2.43
C TYR A 309 1.32 0.58 3.64
N PRO A 310 1.30 -0.28 4.69
CA PRO A 310 2.33 -0.24 5.71
C PRO A 310 3.71 -0.27 5.08
N ALA A 311 4.55 0.67 5.49
CA ALA A 311 5.90 0.83 4.97
C ALA A 311 6.90 0.98 6.11
N VAL A 312 8.01 0.26 6.00
CA VAL A 312 9.12 0.33 6.94
C VAL A 312 10.40 0.63 6.16
N SER A 313 11.16 1.60 6.65
CA SER A 313 12.49 1.90 6.12
C SER A 313 13.56 1.69 7.17
N VAL A 314 14.65 1.04 6.78
CA VAL A 314 15.77 0.68 7.65
C VAL A 314 17.07 1.28 7.10
N PHE A 315 18.03 1.54 7.97
CA PHE A 315 19.32 2.17 7.62
C PHE A 315 20.46 1.61 8.47
N ARG A 316 21.55 1.18 7.81
CA ARG A 316 22.83 0.76 8.40
C ARG A 316 22.70 -0.12 9.67
N GLY A 317 21.98 -1.23 9.56
CA GLY A 317 21.73 -2.16 10.66
C GLY A 317 20.53 -1.80 11.53
N GLY A 318 19.76 -0.77 11.16
CA GLY A 318 18.41 -0.56 11.70
C GLY A 318 17.56 -1.79 11.44
N ALA A 319 16.80 -2.23 12.44
CA ALA A 319 15.94 -3.39 12.33
C ALA A 319 14.59 -3.16 12.97
N ALA A 320 13.54 -3.68 12.34
CA ALA A 320 12.18 -3.55 12.79
C ALA A 320 11.44 -4.88 12.70
N GLU A 321 10.42 -5.04 13.54
CA GLU A 321 9.49 -6.16 13.53
C GLU A 321 8.06 -5.61 13.43
N VAL A 322 7.28 -6.11 12.47
CA VAL A 322 5.92 -5.63 12.21
C VAL A 322 4.86 -6.59 12.75
N ASN A 323 3.74 -6.05 13.20
CA ASN A 323 2.58 -6.80 13.64
C ASN A 323 1.30 -6.18 13.06
N PHE A 324 0.60 -6.97 12.26
CA PHE A 324 -0.59 -6.56 11.52
C PHE A 324 -1.89 -6.94 12.24
N GLY A 325 -1.78 -7.48 13.45
CA GLY A 325 -2.90 -8.03 14.21
C GLY A 325 -3.21 -9.49 13.84
N PRO A 326 -4.25 -10.07 14.44
CA PRO A 326 -5.15 -9.45 15.44
C PRO A 326 -4.50 -9.28 16.82
N ASP A 327 -3.43 -10.04 17.11
CA ASP A 327 -2.77 -10.07 18.41
C ASP A 327 -1.71 -8.96 18.54
N PHE A 328 -2.16 -7.74 18.80
CA PHE A 328 -1.28 -6.58 19.00
C PHE A 328 -0.47 -6.64 20.29
N TRP A 329 0.74 -6.08 20.28
CA TRP A 329 1.52 -5.80 21.49
C TRP A 329 0.85 -4.71 22.33
N TYR A 330 0.31 -3.67 21.68
CA TYR A 330 -0.43 -2.58 22.28
C TYR A 330 -1.68 -2.24 21.45
N PRO A 331 -2.80 -2.95 21.67
CA PRO A 331 -4.01 -2.79 20.87
C PRO A 331 -4.55 -1.36 20.90
N PRO A 332 -5.18 -0.88 19.81
CA PRO A 332 -5.70 0.48 19.75
C PRO A 332 -6.90 0.66 20.72
N PRO A 333 -7.21 1.89 21.16
CA PRO A 333 -8.30 2.13 22.10
C PRO A 333 -9.63 1.55 21.61
N GLY A 334 -10.32 0.80 22.48
CA GLY A 334 -11.60 0.15 22.16
C GLY A 334 -11.47 -1.18 21.41
N TYR A 335 -10.27 -1.61 21.03
CA TYR A 335 -10.05 -2.92 20.43
C TYR A 335 -10.16 -4.02 21.48
N LYS A 336 -11.13 -4.92 21.28
CA LYS A 336 -11.23 -6.17 22.02
C LYS A 336 -10.58 -7.24 21.15
N SER A 337 -9.43 -7.79 21.57
CA SER A 337 -8.90 -9.00 20.94
C SER A 337 -9.92 -10.10 21.18
N THR A 338 -10.48 -10.64 20.10
CA THR A 338 -11.40 -11.75 20.18
C THR A 338 -10.68 -12.96 19.62
N ASN A 339 -10.59 -14.02 20.41
CA ASN A 339 -10.22 -15.35 19.93
C ASN A 339 -11.30 -15.85 18.94
N GLY A 340 -11.43 -15.20 17.78
CA GLY A 340 -12.32 -15.58 16.69
C GLY A 340 -13.81 -15.23 16.81
N ASN A 341 -14.26 -14.37 17.74
CA ASN A 341 -15.68 -14.00 17.88
C ASN A 341 -15.88 -12.50 18.10
N MET A 342 -16.23 -11.78 17.03
CA MET A 342 -16.34 -10.32 17.02
C MET A 342 -17.65 -9.82 17.64
N GLU A 343 -17.57 -8.95 18.66
CA GLU A 343 -18.67 -8.07 19.07
C GLU A 343 -18.35 -6.63 18.63
N MET A 344 -19.15 -6.10 17.71
CA MET A 344 -19.10 -4.69 17.30
C MET A 344 -19.65 -3.81 18.41
N VAL A 345 -18.78 -3.15 19.18
CA VAL A 345 -19.20 -2.10 20.12
C VAL A 345 -19.25 -0.77 19.37
N SER A 346 -20.45 -0.34 18.97
CA SER A 346 -20.67 0.99 18.38
C SER A 346 -20.67 2.06 19.48
N ASN A 347 -19.49 2.57 19.85
CA ASN A 347 -19.43 3.86 20.53
C ASN A 347 -19.51 4.96 19.47
N GLY A 348 -20.41 5.92 19.65
CA GLY A 348 -20.86 6.91 18.65
C GLY A 348 -19.83 7.95 18.18
N GLU A 349 -18.55 7.57 18.04
CA GLU A 349 -17.59 8.27 17.19
C GLU A 349 -17.77 7.77 15.76
N THR A 350 -17.98 8.71 14.82
CA THR A 350 -18.09 8.42 13.38
C THR A 350 -16.77 7.83 12.87
N GLY A 351 -16.63 6.50 12.90
CA GLY A 351 -15.44 5.81 12.41
C GLY A 351 -15.25 4.36 12.88
N GLY A 352 -16.00 3.88 13.88
CA GLY A 352 -15.83 2.52 14.42
C GLY A 352 -14.45 2.30 15.07
N VAL A 353 -14.22 1.12 15.64
CA VAL A 353 -12.90 0.73 16.16
C VAL A 353 -11.96 0.42 14.99
N ALA A 354 -10.70 0.85 15.07
CA ALA A 354 -9.72 0.56 14.03
C ALA A 354 -9.51 -0.96 13.90
N ARG A 355 -9.59 -1.46 12.67
CA ARG A 355 -9.51 -2.89 12.34
C ARG A 355 -8.06 -3.33 12.12
N PRO A 356 -7.71 -4.59 12.43
CA PRO A 356 -6.38 -5.13 12.14
C PRO A 356 -6.19 -5.37 10.64
N LEU A 357 -4.97 -5.20 10.15
CA LEU A 357 -4.64 -5.48 8.75
C LEU A 357 -4.69 -6.97 8.40
N SER A 358 -4.70 -7.87 9.39
CA SER A 358 -5.01 -9.29 9.16
C SER A 358 -6.40 -9.51 8.57
N GLU A 359 -7.41 -8.74 8.98
CA GLU A 359 -8.74 -8.79 8.37
C GLU A 359 -8.71 -8.26 6.94
N ARG A 360 -7.99 -7.16 6.70
CA ARG A 360 -7.83 -6.62 5.34
C ARG A 360 -7.14 -7.62 4.41
N PHE A 361 -6.18 -8.40 4.90
CA PHE A 361 -5.55 -9.46 4.12
C PHE A 361 -6.59 -10.45 3.61
N GLU A 362 -7.47 -10.95 4.48
CA GLU A 362 -8.54 -11.88 4.07
C GLU A 362 -9.50 -11.25 3.06
N GLU A 363 -9.88 -9.98 3.26
CA GLU A 363 -10.70 -9.23 2.30
C GLU A 363 -10.02 -9.09 0.95
N GLN A 364 -8.71 -8.79 0.92
CA GLN A 364 -7.95 -8.65 -0.30
C GLN A 364 -7.84 -9.98 -1.06
N ILE A 365 -7.65 -11.11 -0.36
CA ILE A 365 -7.68 -12.44 -0.99
C ILE A 365 -9.06 -12.74 -1.58
N ALA A 366 -10.13 -12.41 -0.86
CA ALA A 366 -11.48 -12.59 -1.39
C ALA A 366 -11.72 -11.71 -2.63
N GLU A 367 -11.26 -10.46 -2.62
CA GLU A 367 -11.30 -9.57 -3.78
C GLU A 367 -10.52 -10.14 -4.97
N ASP A 368 -9.28 -10.59 -4.76
CA ASP A 368 -8.43 -11.16 -5.82
C ASP A 368 -9.09 -12.37 -6.49
N VAL A 369 -9.67 -13.29 -5.68
CA VAL A 369 -10.39 -14.47 -6.17
C VAL A 369 -11.66 -14.08 -6.91
N VAL A 370 -12.45 -13.14 -6.38
CA VAL A 370 -13.68 -12.66 -7.05
C VAL A 370 -13.34 -12.02 -8.39
N TRP A 371 -12.31 -11.18 -8.44
CA TRP A 371 -11.88 -10.57 -9.68
C TRP A 371 -11.32 -11.59 -10.67
N ASP A 372 -10.64 -12.66 -10.21
CA ASP A 372 -10.21 -13.73 -11.12
C ASP A 372 -11.43 -14.41 -11.77
N ILE A 373 -12.51 -14.63 -11.01
CA ILE A 373 -13.75 -15.19 -11.55
C ILE A 373 -14.41 -14.21 -12.54
N VAL A 374 -14.41 -12.91 -12.23
CA VAL A 374 -14.95 -11.88 -13.13
C VAL A 374 -14.16 -11.82 -14.44
N ASP A 375 -12.83 -11.83 -14.38
CA ASP A 375 -11.95 -11.83 -15.55
C ASP A 375 -12.19 -13.09 -16.40
N GLU A 376 -12.32 -14.27 -15.80
CA GLU A 376 -12.64 -15.52 -16.51
C GLU A 376 -13.93 -15.41 -17.31
N VAL A 377 -15.00 -14.89 -16.69
CA VAL A 377 -16.28 -14.69 -17.36
C VAL A 377 -16.19 -13.64 -18.46
N ASP A 378 -15.47 -12.54 -18.24
CA ASP A 378 -15.27 -11.49 -19.25
C ASP A 378 -14.52 -12.03 -20.47
N PHE A 379 -13.42 -12.76 -20.28
CA PHE A 379 -12.70 -13.41 -21.38
C PHE A 379 -13.54 -14.47 -22.09
N TRP A 380 -14.30 -15.29 -21.37
CA TRP A 380 -15.21 -16.27 -21.96
C TRP A 380 -16.29 -15.61 -22.85
N MET A 381 -16.84 -14.47 -22.40
CA MET A 381 -17.81 -13.69 -23.17
C MET A 381 -17.17 -13.11 -24.44
N GLN A 382 -15.95 -12.60 -24.34
CA GLN A 382 -15.20 -12.05 -25.48
C GLN A 382 -14.80 -13.12 -26.51
N ASP A 383 -14.49 -14.33 -26.06
CA ASP A 383 -14.14 -15.48 -26.90
C ASP A 383 -15.36 -16.13 -27.59
N GLY A 384 -16.56 -15.55 -27.45
CA GLY A 384 -17.75 -15.98 -28.19
C GLY A 384 -18.56 -17.10 -27.53
N GLN A 385 -18.42 -17.30 -26.21
CA GLN A 385 -19.24 -18.21 -25.40
C GLN A 385 -19.16 -19.70 -25.81
N GLY A 386 -18.06 -20.09 -26.46
CA GLY A 386 -17.80 -21.49 -26.82
C GLY A 386 -17.44 -22.36 -25.62
N PRO A 387 -17.56 -23.70 -25.72
CA PRO A 387 -17.03 -24.60 -24.70
C PRO A 387 -15.52 -24.40 -24.51
N PRO A 388 -14.99 -24.60 -23.29
CA PRO A 388 -13.56 -24.44 -23.03
C PRO A 388 -12.74 -25.35 -23.96
N GLY A 389 -11.83 -24.75 -24.73
CA GLY A 389 -11.01 -25.45 -25.72
C GLY A 389 -11.56 -25.47 -27.16
N SER A 390 -12.75 -24.92 -27.44
CA SER A 390 -13.14 -24.60 -28.82
C SER A 390 -12.46 -23.29 -29.23
N GLY A 391 -11.22 -23.37 -29.69
CA GLY A 391 -10.58 -22.25 -30.39
C GLY A 391 -11.42 -21.88 -31.61
N GLY A 392 -12.29 -20.89 -31.45
CA GLY A 392 -13.09 -20.35 -32.52
C GLY A 392 -12.18 -19.61 -33.49
N MET A 393 -12.04 -20.15 -34.70
CA MET A 393 -11.68 -19.33 -35.86
C MET A 393 -12.71 -18.21 -35.96
N ALA A 394 -12.35 -17.00 -35.50
CA ALA A 394 -13.15 -15.81 -35.79
C ALA A 394 -13.02 -15.52 -37.29
N SER A 395 -14.05 -15.91 -38.06
CA SER A 395 -14.28 -15.38 -39.40
C SER A 395 -14.52 -13.87 -39.29
N GLY A 396 -13.67 -13.09 -39.96
CA GLY A 396 -13.63 -11.65 -39.80
C GLY A 396 -14.90 -10.92 -40.22
N SER A 397 -15.24 -9.88 -39.45
CA SER A 397 -15.65 -8.60 -40.03
C SER A 397 -15.08 -7.48 -39.19
N ALA A 398 -14.25 -6.66 -39.82
CA ALA A 398 -13.55 -5.56 -39.19
C ALA A 398 -14.51 -4.43 -38.82
N LYS A 399 -14.48 -4.02 -37.55
CA LYS A 399 -14.44 -2.59 -37.20
C LYS A 399 -13.31 -2.37 -36.21
N ALA A 400 -12.40 -1.51 -36.62
CA ALA A 400 -11.08 -1.31 -36.06
C ALA A 400 -11.10 -0.63 -34.68
N GLY A 401 -10.23 -1.11 -33.80
CA GLY A 401 -9.83 -0.44 -32.57
C GLY A 401 -9.31 -1.43 -31.54
N LEU A 402 -7.98 -1.45 -31.36
CA LEU A 402 -7.23 -2.01 -30.22
C LEU A 402 -6.73 -3.45 -30.37
N THR A 403 -5.46 -3.51 -30.75
CA THR A 403 -4.54 -4.63 -30.69
C THR A 403 -4.48 -5.20 -29.27
N HIS A 404 -5.04 -6.39 -29.08
CA HIS A 404 -4.89 -7.17 -27.86
C HIS A 404 -3.54 -7.90 -27.93
N GLY A 405 -2.58 -7.48 -27.09
CA GLY A 405 -1.31 -8.17 -26.93
C GLY A 405 -1.48 -9.43 -26.10
N ARG A 406 -1.95 -10.54 -26.69
CA ARG A 406 -1.61 -11.87 -26.19
C ARG A 406 -0.13 -12.11 -26.50
N GLY A 407 0.75 -11.54 -25.69
CA GLY A 407 2.18 -11.80 -25.74
C GLY A 407 2.46 -13.18 -25.18
N ILE A 408 2.54 -14.19 -26.03
CA ILE A 408 3.26 -15.42 -25.70
C ILE A 408 4.74 -15.04 -25.80
N ALA A 409 5.41 -14.91 -24.66
CA ALA A 409 6.87 -14.91 -24.65
C ALA A 409 7.30 -16.32 -25.10
N GLN A 410 7.79 -16.43 -26.33
CA GLN A 410 8.53 -17.61 -26.78
C GLN A 410 9.88 -17.61 -26.07
N ASP A 411 10.22 -18.75 -25.48
CA ASP A 411 11.53 -19.05 -24.90
C ASP A 411 12.63 -18.98 -25.97
N ASP A 412 13.74 -18.32 -25.64
CA ASP A 412 15.11 -18.62 -26.11
C ASP A 412 16.06 -18.62 -24.89
#